data_AF-A0A7Y5N6V9-F1
#
_entry.id   AF-A0A7Y5N6V9-F1
#
_cell.length_a   1.000
_cell.length_b   1.000
_cell.length_c   1.000
_cell.angle_alpha   90.00
_cell.angle_beta   90.00
_cell.angle_gamma   90.00
#
_symmetry.space_group_name_H-M   'P 1'
#
loop_
_entity.id
_entity.type
_entity.pdbx_description
1 polymer ?
#
loop_
_entity_poly.entity_id
_entity_poly.type
_entity_poly.pdbx_seq_one_letter_code
_entity_poly.pdbx_strand_id
1 'polypeptide(L)' 'MSHRQPVTAPDAPKPAGPYSHAVRSGGVLYCSGQVPIDPGTGS' A
#
# COMPACT_ATOMS: atom_id res chain seq x y z
N MET A 1 -21.30 -8.31 -4.37
CA MET A 1 -20.53 -7.09 -4.02
C MET A 1 -19.06 -7.47 -3.95
N SER A 2 -18.16 -6.77 -4.66
CA SER A 2 -16.72 -7.01 -4.56
C SER A 2 -16.19 -6.35 -3.28
N HIS A 3 -15.84 -7.16 -2.28
CA HIS A 3 -15.30 -6.67 -1.01
C HIS A 3 -13.82 -6.32 -1.19
N ARG A 4 -13.53 -5.03 -1.40
CA ARG A 4 -12.17 -4.49 -1.49
C ARG A 4 -11.84 -3.76 -0.19
N GLN A 5 -10.80 -4.21 0.49
CA GLN A 5 -10.31 -3.61 1.72
C GLN A 5 -8.94 -2.95 1.47
N PRO A 6 -8.83 -1.62 1.60
CA PRO A 6 -7.55 -0.94 1.63
C PRO A 6 -6.69 -1.44 2.79
N VAL A 7 -5.38 -1.55 2.55
CA VAL A 7 -4.40 -1.90 3.57
C VAL A 7 -3.38 -0.76 3.67
N THR A 8 -3.04 -0.40 4.90
CA THR A 8 -2.01 0.59 5.23
C THR A 8 -0.82 -0.11 5.86
N ALA A 9 0.38 0.20 5.39
CA ALA A 9 1.64 -0.27 5.95
C ALA A 9 2.38 0.93 6.57
N PRO A 10 2.39 1.08 7.91
CA PRO A 10 3.01 2.24 8.59
C PRO A 10 4.51 2.36 8.31
N ASP A 11 5.20 1.23 8.17
CA ASP A 11 6.64 1.15 7.94
C ASP A 11 7.01 1.08 6.45
N ALA A 12 6.07 1.44 5.57
CA ALA A 12 6.32 1.58 4.14
C ALA A 12 6.25 3.05 3.74
N PRO A 13 6.89 3.46 2.62
CA PRO A 13 6.75 4.80 2.08
C PRO A 13 5.29 5.21 1.98
N LYS A 14 4.99 6.45 2.37
CA LYS A 14 3.62 6.98 2.27
C LYS A 14 3.18 6.97 0.81
N PRO A 15 1.92 6.61 0.50
CA PRO A 15 1.42 6.70 -0.86
C PRO A 15 1.56 8.12 -1.40
N ALA A 16 2.23 8.28 -2.55
CA ALA A 16 2.49 9.59 -3.16
C ALA A 16 1.26 10.19 -3.90
N GLY A 17 0.09 9.57 -3.80
CA GLY A 17 -1.12 9.96 -4.51
C GLY A 17 -2.35 9.15 -4.06
N PRO A 18 -3.46 9.17 -4.82
CA PRO A 18 -4.72 8.53 -4.44
C PRO A 18 -4.69 7.00 -4.64
N TYR A 19 -3.78 6.31 -3.95
CA TYR A 19 -3.67 4.85 -3.92
C TYR A 19 -3.41 4.34 -2.49
N SER A 20 -3.66 3.05 -2.26
CA SER A 20 -3.37 2.36 -0.99
C SER A 20 -2.11 1.50 -1.14
N HIS A 21 -1.38 1.22 -0.05
CA HIS A 21 -0.20 0.33 -0.10
C HIS A 21 -0.52 -1.04 -0.70
N ALA A 22 -1.69 -1.56 -0.36
CA ALA A 22 -2.27 -2.73 -0.98
C ALA A 22 -3.80 -2.69 -0.89
N VAL A 23 -4.44 -3.55 -1.67
CA VAL A 23 -5.88 -3.84 -1.55
C VAL A 23 -6.06 -5.34 -1.41
N ARG A 24 -6.79 -5.76 -0.38
CA ARG A 24 -7.25 -7.14 -0.24
C ARG A 24 -8.60 -7.30 -0.92
N SER A 25 -8.73 -8.32 -1.76
CA SER A 25 -10.00 -8.71 -2.37
C SER A 25 -10.12 -10.23 -2.31
N GLY A 26 -11.10 -10.71 -1.55
CA GLY A 26 -11.22 -12.13 -1.22
C GLY A 26 -9.97 -12.66 -0.50
N GLY A 27 -9.34 -13.69 -1.08
CA GLY A 27 -8.12 -14.33 -0.58
C GLY A 27 -6.81 -13.79 -1.13
N VAL A 28 -6.85 -12.75 -1.98
CA VAL A 28 -5.66 -12.21 -2.66
C VAL A 28 -5.34 -10.81 -2.14
N LEU A 29 -4.06 -10.55 -1.91
CA LEU A 29 -3.53 -9.23 -1.59
C LEU A 29 -2.79 -8.66 -2.81
N TYR A 30 -3.29 -7.55 -3.33
CA TYR A 30 -2.68 -6.83 -4.45
C TYR A 30 -1.83 -5.70 -3.90
N CYS A 31 -0.50 -5.83 -3.98
CA CYS A 31 0.44 -4.82 -3.49
C CYS A 31 0.75 -3.78 -4.57
N SER A 32 0.85 -2.51 -4.17
CA SER A 32 1.41 -1.47 -5.03
C SER A 32 2.93 -1.64 -5.18
N GLY A 33 3.47 -1.15 -6.30
CA GLY A 33 4.90 -1.08 -6.51
C GLY A 33 5.58 -0.28 -5.40
N GLN A 34 6.72 -0.79 -4.92
CA GLN A 34 7.53 -0.13 -3.90
C GLN A 34 8.78 0.47 -4.56
N VAL A 35 9.13 1.67 -4.11
CA VAL A 35 10.36 2.39 -4.46
C VAL A 35 11.31 2.25 -3.26
N PRO A 36 12.64 2.19 -3.44
CA PRO A 36 13.58 2.10 -2.32
C PRO A 36 13.72 3.44 -1.59
N ILE A 37 12.65 3.84 -0.89
CA ILE A 37 12.60 5.04 -0.05
C ILE A 37 12.54 4.56 1.40
N ASP A 38 13.39 5.10 2.26
CA ASP A 38 13.26 4.90 3.70
C ASP A 38 12.08 5.75 4.23
N PRO A 39 11.04 5.15 4.84
CA PRO A 39 9.89 5.90 5.36
C PRO A 39 10.23 6.84 6.53
N GLY A 40 11.34 6.61 7.23
CA GLY A 40 11.82 7.46 8.33
C GLY A 40 12.52 8.73 7.86
N THR A 41 13.21 8.66 6.72
CA THR A 41 13.99 9.80 6.18
C THR A 41 13.36 10.43 4.93
N GLY A 42 12.52 9.69 4.21
CA GLY A 42 11.91 10.11 2.95
C GLY A 42 12.86 10.06 1.74
N SER A 43 14.03 9.44 1.88
CA SER A 43 15.07 9.30 0.84
C SER A 43 15.56 7.88 0.67
#